data_AF-A0A0L8HI23-F1
#
_entry.id   AF-A0A0L8HI23-F1
#
_cell.length_a   1.000
_cell.length_b   1.000
_cell.length_c   1.000
_cell.angle_alpha   90.00
_cell.angle_beta   90.00
_cell.angle_gamma   90.00
#
_symmetry.space_group_name_H-M   'P 1'
#
loop_
_entity.id
_entity.type
_entity.pdbx_description
1 polymer ?
#
loop_
_entity_poly.entity_id
_entity_poly.type
_entity_poly.pdbx_seq_one_letter_code
_entity_poly.pdbx_strand_id
1 'polypeptide(L)'
;MSSKTRKTITTTTISSSGMSAEAEGAGTSSGSSSFLRRGRAPSPARLSRIQEKEELQSLNDRLANYIDRVRQLETENSRLMVQVRSSEETVSREVTNIKSLYESELNDARKLLDEMAKEKARLQIESGKYKAEADEWLTKYNRKERELAAAQKKLLDLEAMVSDLQVKLTDMESQKKKLESQNISLRSDLNALEVQLATARKQLEEETLMRVDLENRLQSLREDMAFKSQVFEQELNESRSRQVITEEVDSGIAPAYEERLADALREMREEHESHIQMVREEVELFYETKLSGLQAQIDRGQNVSVSMRDELKTAKRRVEELLSELSGLRAQNAQFLSRISELEGQLERESREFQMKISIKDEEIKDLRNKLADMTAESAELWSIKVKLDLELAAYRKLLEGEEERLNLSATECSSPRSRTQTQLRGKKRKVTTESSSEEVSSKNEGYASKSQCKSALSIDSVDSDGKFIKLINSGEKDISIGGWQLKHDTGVDETVFKFHSKAVVKPGVTITVWSADSGQTHNPPSDLVMKSQRWFVSDSMRTTLLNNTGEEMASCEMSKSMLHTSSSFRSAAPRDDSIDSSVYQYSRRHLVRITVLISECLETFTLGDCNTLKEFKNFVVHSI
;
A
#
# COMPACT_ATOMS: atom_id res chain seq x y z
N MET A 1 2.41 -5.48 -53.01
CA MET A 1 2.81 -6.80 -53.57
C MET A 1 2.29 -7.88 -52.63
N SER A 2 1.90 -9.08 -53.07
CA SER A 2 1.93 -9.65 -54.42
C SER A 2 0.59 -10.28 -54.81
N SER A 3 0.32 -10.38 -56.11
CA SER A 3 -0.95 -10.87 -56.66
C SER A 3 -0.97 -12.39 -56.81
N LYS A 4 -2.14 -13.03 -56.66
CA LYS A 4 -2.43 -14.29 -57.38
C LYS A 4 -3.91 -14.47 -57.68
N THR A 5 -4.18 -14.96 -58.88
CA THR A 5 -5.49 -14.96 -59.54
C THR A 5 -6.13 -16.35 -59.57
N ARG A 6 -7.40 -16.36 -60.03
CA ARG A 6 -8.05 -17.40 -60.85
C ARG A 6 -9.05 -18.32 -60.14
N LYS A 7 -10.34 -18.08 -60.44
CA LYS A 7 -11.30 -19.15 -60.77
C LYS A 7 -12.17 -18.70 -61.94
N THR A 8 -12.40 -19.59 -62.88
CA THR A 8 -13.32 -19.47 -64.01
C THR A 8 -14.68 -20.03 -63.64
N ILE A 9 -15.74 -19.55 -64.29
CA ILE A 9 -16.85 -20.35 -64.84
C ILE A 9 -17.61 -19.48 -65.86
N THR A 10 -18.20 -20.13 -66.86
CA THR A 10 -18.82 -19.49 -68.03
C THR A 10 -20.30 -19.85 -68.10
N THR A 11 -21.17 -18.87 -68.32
CA THR A 11 -22.51 -19.13 -68.89
C THR A 11 -22.95 -17.96 -69.77
N THR A 12 -23.66 -18.25 -70.84
CA THR A 12 -24.07 -17.30 -71.90
C THR A 12 -25.58 -17.08 -71.88
N THR A 13 -26.03 -15.83 -72.04
CA THR A 13 -27.38 -15.51 -72.52
C THR A 13 -27.38 -14.16 -73.25
N ILE A 14 -28.33 -13.97 -74.17
CA ILE A 14 -28.39 -12.86 -75.14
C ILE A 14 -29.80 -12.25 -75.10
N SER A 15 -29.92 -10.92 -75.15
CA SER A 15 -31.10 -10.22 -75.72
C SER A 15 -30.92 -8.70 -75.94
N SER A 16 -30.92 -8.31 -77.22
CA SER A 16 -31.55 -7.11 -77.83
C SER A 16 -31.27 -5.65 -77.41
N SER A 17 -31.42 -4.77 -78.42
CA SER A 17 -31.42 -3.28 -78.45
C SER A 17 -30.06 -2.57 -78.27
N GLY A 18 -29.68 -1.59 -79.11
CA GLY A 18 -30.31 -1.16 -80.38
C GLY A 18 -29.65 0.08 -81.05
N MET A 19 -30.01 0.31 -82.33
CA MET A 19 -29.91 1.56 -83.13
C MET A 19 -28.54 2.16 -83.47
N SER A 20 -28.14 2.05 -84.76
CA SER A 20 -27.61 3.09 -85.69
C SER A 20 -27.08 2.33 -86.94
N ALA A 21 -27.50 2.53 -88.20
CA ALA A 21 -27.70 3.71 -89.06
C ALA A 21 -26.59 3.78 -90.14
N GLU A 22 -26.94 4.22 -91.37
CA GLU A 22 -26.07 4.34 -92.56
C GLU A 22 -25.55 3.02 -93.18
N ALA A 23 -25.17 2.91 -94.48
CA ALA A 23 -25.65 3.53 -95.73
C ALA A 23 -25.06 2.79 -96.98
N GLU A 24 -25.68 2.95 -98.16
CA GLU A 24 -25.13 2.75 -99.53
C GLU A 24 -24.71 1.33 -100.03
N GLY A 25 -24.57 1.17 -101.37
CA GLY A 25 -23.91 0.04 -102.06
C GLY A 25 -24.76 -1.24 -102.28
N ALA A 26 -25.59 -1.43 -103.31
CA ALA A 26 -25.42 -1.34 -104.78
C ALA A 26 -24.67 -2.52 -105.45
N GLY A 27 -25.36 -3.26 -106.33
CA GLY A 27 -24.85 -4.40 -107.14
C GLY A 27 -25.85 -5.57 -107.19
N THR A 28 -26.64 -5.81 -108.25
CA THR A 28 -26.31 -6.54 -109.51
C THR A 28 -25.87 -8.01 -109.28
N SER A 29 -26.41 -9.04 -109.97
CA SER A 29 -27.07 -9.05 -111.29
C SER A 29 -28.02 -10.25 -111.54
N SER A 30 -28.75 -10.16 -112.67
CA SER A 30 -29.42 -11.19 -113.52
C SER A 30 -29.34 -12.70 -113.18
N GLY A 31 -30.35 -13.52 -113.52
CA GLY A 31 -31.63 -13.23 -114.20
C GLY A 31 -32.13 -14.34 -115.15
N SER A 32 -33.12 -14.02 -116.00
CA SER A 32 -33.66 -14.80 -117.15
C SER A 32 -34.53 -16.03 -116.82
N SER A 33 -35.55 -16.41 -117.60
CA SER A 33 -36.35 -15.78 -118.70
C SER A 33 -37.70 -16.57 -118.81
N SER A 34 -38.74 -16.28 -119.61
CA SER A 34 -38.90 -15.72 -120.98
C SER A 34 -40.37 -15.21 -121.13
N PHE A 35 -40.74 -14.11 -121.82
CA PHE A 35 -40.72 -13.88 -123.29
C PHE A 35 -41.52 -14.96 -124.07
N LEU A 36 -42.53 -14.71 -124.95
CA LEU A 36 -42.93 -13.62 -125.89
C LEU A 36 -44.47 -13.74 -126.22
N ARG A 37 -45.26 -12.88 -126.92
CA ARG A 37 -45.19 -11.47 -127.44
C ARG A 37 -46.38 -11.15 -128.39
N ARG A 38 -46.99 -9.94 -128.31
CA ARG A 38 -47.85 -9.25 -129.34
C ARG A 38 -49.32 -9.72 -129.47
N GLY A 39 -50.22 -8.85 -129.98
CA GLY A 39 -51.66 -9.15 -130.14
C GLY A 39 -52.39 -8.25 -131.18
N ARG A 40 -53.70 -8.51 -131.41
CA ARG A 40 -54.65 -7.74 -132.25
C ARG A 40 -56.10 -8.16 -131.92
N ALA A 41 -57.10 -7.29 -132.09
CA ALA A 41 -58.55 -7.51 -131.84
C ALA A 41 -59.35 -7.72 -133.16
N PRO A 42 -60.69 -8.01 -133.21
CA PRO A 42 -61.70 -8.07 -132.12
C PRO A 42 -62.63 -9.33 -132.13
N SER A 43 -63.81 -9.26 -131.50
CA SER A 43 -64.70 -10.35 -131.02
C SER A 43 -65.99 -10.63 -131.84
N PRO A 44 -66.67 -11.77 -131.56
CA PRO A 44 -68.14 -11.77 -131.38
C PRO A 44 -68.64 -12.72 -130.24
N ALA A 45 -68.90 -12.29 -129.01
CA ALA A 45 -69.99 -11.41 -128.52
C ALA A 45 -71.35 -12.04 -128.10
N ARG A 46 -71.50 -13.38 -127.97
CA ARG A 46 -72.64 -13.97 -127.21
C ARG A 46 -72.30 -15.08 -126.23
N LEU A 47 -71.67 -16.18 -126.66
CA LEU A 47 -71.18 -17.22 -125.73
C LEU A 47 -70.21 -16.62 -124.71
N SER A 48 -69.25 -15.83 -125.21
CA SER A 48 -68.29 -15.12 -124.37
C SER A 48 -68.92 -14.15 -123.37
N ARG A 49 -70.18 -13.70 -123.53
CA ARG A 49 -70.81 -12.72 -122.63
C ARG A 49 -71.55 -13.38 -121.45
N ILE A 50 -71.83 -14.68 -121.55
CA ILE A 50 -72.25 -15.51 -120.42
C ILE A 50 -70.98 -15.99 -119.70
N GLN A 51 -69.98 -16.47 -120.44
CA GLN A 51 -68.68 -16.88 -119.88
C GLN A 51 -67.98 -15.71 -119.16
N GLU A 52 -67.89 -14.52 -119.75
CA GLU A 52 -67.37 -13.30 -119.11
C GLU A 52 -68.17 -12.90 -117.85
N LYS A 53 -69.49 -13.16 -117.80
CA LYS A 53 -70.28 -12.95 -116.59
C LYS A 53 -69.97 -13.99 -115.52
N GLU A 54 -69.83 -15.27 -115.89
CA GLU A 54 -69.47 -16.36 -114.98
C GLU A 54 -68.02 -16.24 -114.50
N GLU A 55 -67.11 -15.73 -115.33
CA GLU A 55 -65.72 -15.37 -115.00
C GLU A 55 -65.67 -14.16 -114.07
N LEU A 56 -66.44 -13.10 -114.34
CA LEU A 56 -66.56 -11.94 -113.44
C LEU A 56 -67.26 -12.30 -112.12
N GLN A 57 -68.22 -13.23 -112.13
CA GLN A 57 -68.84 -13.74 -110.91
C GLN A 57 -67.86 -14.60 -110.12
N SER A 58 -67.17 -15.55 -110.77
CA SER A 58 -66.07 -16.33 -110.18
C SER A 58 -64.94 -15.44 -109.62
N LEU A 59 -64.60 -14.36 -110.32
CA LEU A 59 -63.62 -13.37 -109.85
C LEU A 59 -64.15 -12.57 -108.65
N ASN A 60 -65.41 -12.14 -108.67
CA ASN A 60 -66.04 -11.43 -107.54
C ASN A 60 -66.23 -12.35 -106.32
N ASP A 61 -66.60 -13.60 -106.51
CA ASP A 61 -66.70 -14.61 -105.45
C ASP A 61 -65.30 -14.90 -104.88
N ARG A 62 -64.27 -14.97 -105.73
CA ARG A 62 -62.87 -15.09 -105.30
C ARG A 62 -62.35 -13.84 -104.58
N LEU A 63 -62.79 -12.65 -104.99
CA LEU A 63 -62.50 -11.38 -104.31
C LEU A 63 -63.25 -11.26 -102.98
N ALA A 64 -64.50 -11.72 -102.89
CA ALA A 64 -65.25 -11.79 -101.64
C ALA A 64 -64.59 -12.76 -100.66
N ASN A 65 -64.24 -13.96 -101.10
CA ASN A 65 -63.43 -14.91 -100.32
C ASN A 65 -62.08 -14.31 -99.89
N TYR A 66 -61.44 -13.49 -100.73
CA TYR A 66 -60.19 -12.81 -100.38
C TYR A 66 -60.42 -11.67 -99.36
N ILE A 67 -61.46 -10.86 -99.52
CA ILE A 67 -61.84 -9.78 -98.59
C ILE A 67 -62.23 -10.35 -97.22
N ASP A 68 -63.01 -11.43 -97.19
CA ASP A 68 -63.36 -12.10 -95.94
C ASP A 68 -62.17 -12.84 -95.33
N ARG A 69 -61.22 -13.37 -96.13
CA ARG A 69 -59.94 -13.87 -95.60
C ARG A 69 -59.04 -12.74 -95.09
N VAL A 70 -59.04 -11.56 -95.70
CA VAL A 70 -58.35 -10.36 -95.19
C VAL A 70 -58.98 -9.92 -93.87
N ARG A 71 -60.31 -9.84 -93.77
CA ARG A 71 -61.01 -9.55 -92.50
C ARG A 71 -60.76 -10.58 -91.41
N GLN A 72 -60.70 -11.87 -91.76
CA GLN A 72 -60.26 -12.92 -90.86
C GLN A 72 -58.82 -12.67 -90.40
N LEU A 73 -57.89 -12.34 -91.30
CA LEU A 73 -56.50 -12.03 -90.96
C LEU A 73 -56.37 -10.73 -90.14
N GLU A 74 -57.18 -9.71 -90.39
CA GLU A 74 -57.22 -8.45 -89.63
C GLU A 74 -57.75 -8.67 -88.21
N THR A 75 -58.79 -9.50 -88.05
CA THR A 75 -59.34 -9.86 -86.73
C THR A 75 -58.48 -10.88 -85.98
N GLU A 76 -57.87 -11.85 -86.68
CA GLU A 76 -56.83 -12.76 -86.16
C GLU A 76 -55.63 -11.94 -85.68
N ASN A 77 -55.12 -11.00 -86.47
CA ASN A 77 -53.99 -10.12 -86.12
C ASN A 77 -54.35 -9.16 -84.98
N SER A 78 -55.53 -8.54 -84.99
CA SER A 78 -56.00 -7.71 -83.86
C SER A 78 -56.10 -8.53 -82.55
N ARG A 79 -56.60 -9.76 -82.63
CA ARG A 79 -56.62 -10.70 -81.48
C ARG A 79 -55.22 -11.08 -81.03
N LEU A 80 -54.30 -11.34 -81.96
CA LEU A 80 -52.89 -11.65 -81.66
C LEU A 80 -52.18 -10.45 -81.03
N MET A 81 -52.41 -9.21 -81.50
CA MET A 81 -51.86 -7.99 -80.90
C MET A 81 -52.36 -7.78 -79.47
N VAL A 82 -53.66 -8.02 -79.20
CA VAL A 82 -54.21 -8.00 -77.82
C VAL A 82 -53.62 -9.14 -76.98
N GLN A 83 -53.45 -10.33 -77.54
CA GLN A 83 -52.85 -11.48 -76.83
C GLN A 83 -51.38 -11.22 -76.47
N VAL A 84 -50.57 -10.77 -77.43
CA VAL A 84 -49.16 -10.35 -77.23
C VAL A 84 -49.10 -9.30 -76.14
N ARG A 85 -49.83 -8.19 -76.28
CA ARG A 85 -49.87 -7.14 -75.25
C ARG A 85 -50.29 -7.68 -73.88
N SER A 86 -51.29 -8.55 -73.81
CA SER A 86 -51.72 -9.12 -72.53
C SER A 86 -50.63 -9.99 -71.89
N SER A 87 -49.87 -10.74 -72.69
CA SER A 87 -48.72 -11.53 -72.22
C SER A 87 -47.50 -10.68 -71.85
N GLU A 88 -47.24 -9.59 -72.57
CA GLU A 88 -46.20 -8.61 -72.22
C GLU A 88 -46.55 -7.91 -70.91
N GLU A 89 -47.83 -7.56 -70.69
CA GLU A 89 -48.30 -6.97 -69.44
C GLU A 89 -48.29 -7.97 -68.26
N THR A 90 -48.57 -9.28 -68.46
CA THR A 90 -48.42 -10.28 -67.37
C THR A 90 -46.96 -10.54 -67.05
N VAL A 91 -46.09 -10.74 -68.05
CA VAL A 91 -44.64 -10.91 -67.85
C VAL A 91 -44.03 -9.67 -67.18
N SER A 92 -44.46 -8.46 -67.56
CA SER A 92 -44.03 -7.23 -66.89
C SER A 92 -44.44 -7.21 -65.42
N ARG A 93 -45.69 -7.57 -65.09
CA ARG A 93 -46.19 -7.65 -63.71
C ARG A 93 -45.44 -8.70 -62.89
N GLU A 94 -45.22 -9.89 -63.46
CA GLU A 94 -44.44 -10.97 -62.84
C GLU A 94 -43.00 -10.55 -62.56
N VAL A 95 -42.31 -9.92 -63.52
CA VAL A 95 -40.96 -9.38 -63.32
C VAL A 95 -40.94 -8.29 -62.26
N THR A 96 -41.91 -7.38 -62.21
CA THR A 96 -41.99 -6.38 -61.13
C THR A 96 -42.27 -7.00 -59.76
N ASN A 97 -43.07 -8.06 -59.69
CA ASN A 97 -43.36 -8.76 -58.43
C ASN A 97 -42.11 -9.51 -57.93
N ILE A 98 -41.44 -10.26 -58.81
CA ILE A 98 -40.18 -10.97 -58.50
C ILE A 98 -39.10 -9.97 -58.07
N LYS A 99 -38.97 -8.84 -58.78
CA LYS A 99 -38.07 -7.75 -58.39
C LYS A 99 -38.41 -7.21 -57.00
N SER A 100 -39.68 -6.92 -56.71
CA SER A 100 -40.12 -6.41 -55.40
C SER A 100 -39.87 -7.41 -54.27
N LEU A 101 -39.98 -8.72 -54.53
CA LEU A 101 -39.66 -9.76 -53.56
C LEU A 101 -38.16 -9.76 -53.26
N TYR A 102 -37.29 -9.85 -54.28
CA TYR A 102 -35.84 -9.79 -54.07
C TYR A 102 -35.36 -8.46 -53.45
N GLU A 103 -35.97 -7.34 -53.80
CA GLU A 103 -35.68 -6.04 -53.15
C GLU A 103 -36.10 -6.05 -51.66
N SER A 104 -37.18 -6.73 -51.30
CA SER A 104 -37.58 -6.91 -49.89
C SER A 104 -36.61 -7.83 -49.13
N GLU A 105 -36.25 -9.00 -49.69
CA GLU A 105 -35.30 -9.94 -49.10
C GLU A 105 -33.91 -9.32 -48.92
N LEU A 106 -33.42 -8.57 -49.91
CA LEU A 106 -32.16 -7.83 -49.82
C LEU A 106 -32.19 -6.75 -48.74
N ASN A 107 -33.34 -6.08 -48.54
CA ASN A 107 -33.49 -5.08 -47.50
C ASN A 107 -33.58 -5.68 -46.09
N ASP A 108 -34.22 -6.84 -45.93
CA ASP A 108 -34.25 -7.56 -44.65
C ASP A 108 -32.90 -8.20 -44.31
N ALA A 109 -32.18 -8.74 -45.31
CA ALA A 109 -30.80 -9.19 -45.13
C ALA A 109 -29.85 -8.04 -44.73
N ARG A 110 -30.06 -6.83 -45.25
CA ARG A 110 -29.33 -5.62 -44.82
C ARG A 110 -29.66 -5.23 -43.37
N LYS A 111 -30.93 -5.22 -42.98
CA LYS A 111 -31.35 -4.94 -41.58
C LYS A 111 -30.70 -5.92 -40.61
N LEU A 112 -30.73 -7.22 -40.92
CA LEU A 112 -30.13 -8.27 -40.10
C LEU A 112 -28.60 -8.10 -39.97
N LEU A 113 -27.92 -7.70 -41.06
CA LEU A 113 -26.49 -7.39 -41.05
C LEU A 113 -26.19 -6.18 -40.14
N ASP A 114 -26.96 -5.09 -40.26
CA ASP A 114 -26.83 -3.91 -39.42
C ASP A 114 -27.14 -4.19 -37.94
N GLU A 115 -28.09 -5.08 -37.65
CA GLU A 115 -28.43 -5.53 -36.30
C GLU A 115 -27.30 -6.39 -35.71
N MET A 116 -26.80 -7.40 -36.43
CA MET A 116 -25.63 -8.16 -36.00
C MET A 116 -24.37 -7.28 -35.86
N ALA A 117 -24.22 -6.23 -36.66
CA ALA A 117 -23.11 -5.28 -36.51
C ALA A 117 -23.22 -4.47 -35.21
N LYS A 118 -24.44 -4.03 -34.84
CA LYS A 118 -24.73 -3.35 -33.58
C LYS A 118 -24.52 -4.28 -32.38
N GLU A 119 -25.00 -5.52 -32.44
CA GLU A 119 -24.79 -6.50 -31.36
C GLU A 119 -23.31 -6.86 -31.19
N LYS A 120 -22.59 -7.08 -32.30
CA LYS A 120 -21.14 -7.33 -32.27
C LYS A 120 -20.38 -6.14 -31.66
N ALA A 121 -20.71 -4.91 -32.04
CA ALA A 121 -20.10 -3.71 -31.47
C ALA A 121 -20.41 -3.59 -29.97
N ARG A 122 -21.66 -3.86 -29.56
CA ARG A 122 -22.08 -3.88 -28.16
C ARG A 122 -21.31 -4.93 -27.34
N LEU A 123 -21.25 -6.18 -27.80
CA LEU A 123 -20.53 -7.26 -27.13
C LEU A 123 -19.02 -7.00 -27.08
N GLN A 124 -18.46 -6.31 -28.09
CA GLN A 124 -17.06 -5.86 -28.07
C GLN A 124 -16.82 -4.78 -27.00
N ILE A 125 -17.75 -3.84 -26.81
CA ILE A 125 -17.70 -2.85 -25.72
C ILE A 125 -17.86 -3.52 -24.35
N GLU A 126 -18.83 -4.43 -24.19
CA GLU A 126 -19.04 -5.18 -22.95
C GLU A 126 -17.82 -6.05 -22.61
N SER A 127 -17.21 -6.73 -23.60
CA SER A 127 -15.94 -7.47 -23.42
C SER A 127 -14.77 -6.56 -23.05
N GLY A 128 -14.66 -5.37 -23.65
CA GLY A 128 -13.65 -4.37 -23.28
C GLY A 128 -13.83 -3.89 -21.84
N LYS A 129 -15.08 -3.62 -21.43
CA LYS A 129 -15.42 -3.24 -20.06
C LYS A 129 -15.03 -4.32 -19.06
N TYR A 130 -15.44 -5.58 -19.25
CA TYR A 130 -15.13 -6.65 -18.31
C TYR A 130 -13.62 -6.95 -18.20
N LYS A 131 -12.84 -6.69 -19.25
CA LYS A 131 -11.37 -6.74 -19.20
C LYS A 131 -10.80 -5.62 -18.32
N ALA A 132 -11.22 -4.38 -18.54
CA ALA A 132 -10.80 -3.25 -17.72
C ALA A 132 -11.18 -3.45 -16.23
N GLU A 133 -12.39 -3.97 -15.95
CA GLU A 133 -12.79 -4.35 -14.59
C GLU A 133 -11.90 -5.46 -14.00
N ALA A 134 -11.49 -6.45 -14.79
CA ALA A 134 -10.58 -7.51 -14.34
C ALA A 134 -9.14 -6.98 -14.09
N ASP A 135 -8.62 -6.09 -14.93
CA ASP A 135 -7.32 -5.44 -14.74
C ASP A 135 -7.32 -4.50 -13.51
N GLU A 136 -8.44 -3.81 -13.27
CA GLU A 136 -8.69 -3.07 -12.04
C GLU A 136 -8.71 -3.98 -10.80
N TRP A 137 -9.34 -5.16 -10.87
CA TRP A 137 -9.34 -6.11 -9.74
C TRP A 137 -7.96 -6.73 -9.52
N LEU A 138 -7.21 -7.03 -10.58
CA LEU A 138 -5.85 -7.55 -10.49
C LEU A 138 -4.87 -6.51 -9.90
N THR A 139 -4.99 -5.24 -10.29
CA THR A 139 -4.18 -4.16 -9.69
C THR A 139 -4.53 -3.93 -8.21
N LYS A 140 -5.82 -3.97 -7.85
CA LYS A 140 -6.28 -3.91 -6.44
C LYS A 140 -5.79 -5.12 -5.62
N TYR A 141 -5.82 -6.33 -6.19
CA TYR A 141 -5.28 -7.54 -5.57
C TYR A 141 -3.76 -7.43 -5.33
N ASN A 142 -2.99 -7.11 -6.40
CA ASN A 142 -1.55 -6.92 -6.33
C ASN A 142 -1.14 -5.77 -5.40
N ARG A 143 -2.02 -4.79 -5.13
CA ARG A 143 -1.82 -3.77 -4.09
C ARG A 143 -1.99 -4.38 -2.69
N LYS A 144 -3.07 -5.12 -2.44
CA LYS A 144 -3.35 -5.77 -1.15
C LYS A 144 -2.33 -6.85 -0.79
N GLU A 145 -1.82 -7.59 -1.77
CA GLU A 145 -0.73 -8.56 -1.58
C GLU A 145 0.56 -7.89 -1.09
N ARG A 146 0.94 -6.75 -1.69
CA ARG A 146 2.11 -5.95 -1.24
C ARG A 146 1.90 -5.33 0.14
N GLU A 147 0.70 -4.83 0.43
CA GLU A 147 0.34 -4.31 1.76
C GLU A 147 0.40 -5.41 2.83
N LEU A 148 -0.06 -6.62 2.51
CA LEU A 148 0.02 -7.80 3.38
C LEU A 148 1.46 -8.26 3.60
N ALA A 149 2.29 -8.34 2.55
CA ALA A 149 3.71 -8.68 2.68
C ALA A 149 4.49 -7.66 3.52
N ALA A 150 4.18 -6.36 3.37
CA ALA A 150 4.76 -5.31 4.19
C ALA A 150 4.30 -5.38 5.67
N ALA A 151 3.07 -5.81 5.94
CA ALA A 151 2.59 -6.06 7.29
C ALA A 151 3.24 -7.31 7.92
N GLN A 152 3.39 -8.39 7.17
CA GLN A 152 4.10 -9.61 7.59
C GLN A 152 5.57 -9.33 7.96
N LYS A 153 6.28 -8.53 7.14
CA LYS A 153 7.65 -8.13 7.48
C LYS A 153 7.69 -7.36 8.81
N LYS A 154 6.83 -6.36 8.99
CA LYS A 154 6.76 -5.58 10.24
C LYS A 154 6.43 -6.44 11.46
N LEU A 155 5.61 -7.47 11.29
CA LEU A 155 5.30 -8.44 12.34
C LEU A 155 6.56 -9.24 12.74
N LEU A 156 7.33 -9.76 11.77
CA LEU A 156 8.60 -10.44 12.04
C LEU A 156 9.64 -9.50 12.68
N ASP A 157 9.75 -8.25 12.21
CA ASP A 157 10.64 -7.23 12.78
C ASP A 157 10.27 -6.92 14.26
N LEU A 158 8.97 -6.95 14.61
CA LEU A 158 8.47 -6.78 15.97
C LEU A 158 8.66 -8.03 16.84
N GLU A 159 8.43 -9.23 16.32
CA GLU A 159 8.69 -10.51 17.01
C GLU A 159 10.17 -10.65 17.39
N ALA A 160 11.08 -10.24 16.50
CA ALA A 160 12.50 -10.18 16.78
C ALA A 160 12.82 -9.19 17.92
N MET A 161 12.25 -7.97 17.91
CA MET A 161 12.42 -7.03 19.03
C MET A 161 11.85 -7.55 20.35
N VAL A 162 10.74 -8.30 20.33
CA VAL A 162 10.17 -8.92 21.53
C VAL A 162 11.09 -9.99 22.09
N SER A 163 11.69 -10.85 21.27
CA SER A 163 12.63 -11.87 21.76
C SER A 163 13.93 -11.24 22.31
N ASP A 164 14.44 -10.19 21.66
CA ASP A 164 15.56 -9.37 22.12
C ASP A 164 15.30 -8.75 23.51
N LEU A 165 14.10 -8.24 23.74
CA LEU A 165 13.68 -7.66 25.01
C LEU A 165 13.44 -8.73 26.09
N GLN A 166 12.95 -9.92 25.72
CA GLN A 166 12.82 -11.05 26.63
C GLN A 166 14.18 -11.55 27.13
N VAL A 167 15.18 -11.69 26.24
CA VAL A 167 16.55 -12.06 26.63
C VAL A 167 17.11 -11.01 27.60
N LYS A 168 17.04 -9.73 27.25
CA LYS A 168 17.50 -8.62 28.13
C LYS A 168 16.79 -8.61 29.49
N LEU A 169 15.49 -8.93 29.55
CA LEU A 169 14.75 -9.08 30.80
C LEU A 169 15.32 -10.24 31.64
N THR A 170 15.52 -11.42 31.05
CA THR A 170 16.08 -12.58 31.77
C THR A 170 17.51 -12.36 32.26
N ASP A 171 18.34 -11.64 31.50
CA ASP A 171 19.69 -11.26 31.93
C ASP A 171 19.65 -10.35 33.16
N MET A 172 18.83 -9.29 33.11
CA MET A 172 18.66 -8.33 34.21
C MET A 172 18.04 -8.97 35.45
N GLU A 173 17.10 -9.91 35.28
CA GLU A 173 16.63 -10.75 36.38
C GLU A 173 17.73 -11.63 36.99
N SER A 174 18.63 -12.20 36.16
CA SER A 174 19.76 -12.99 36.67
C SER A 174 20.74 -12.12 37.45
N GLN A 175 20.98 -10.89 37.00
CA GLN A 175 21.83 -9.91 37.68
C GLN A 175 21.21 -9.47 39.01
N LYS A 176 19.90 -9.16 39.00
CA LYS A 176 19.13 -8.88 40.22
C LYS A 176 19.27 -10.01 41.25
N LYS A 177 19.02 -11.26 40.86
CA LYS A 177 19.12 -12.43 41.75
C LYS A 177 20.55 -12.63 42.34
N LYS A 178 21.60 -12.30 41.56
CA LYS A 178 23.00 -12.31 42.03
C LYS A 178 23.30 -11.18 43.03
N LEU A 179 22.78 -9.98 42.80
CA LEU A 179 22.93 -8.85 43.72
C LEU A 179 22.12 -9.07 45.01
N GLU A 180 20.94 -9.67 44.92
CA GLU A 180 20.11 -10.04 46.08
C GLU A 180 20.81 -11.08 46.97
N SER A 181 21.42 -12.13 46.40
CA SER A 181 22.18 -13.12 47.20
C SER A 181 23.45 -12.53 47.82
N GLN A 182 24.17 -11.66 47.12
CA GLN A 182 25.29 -10.90 47.69
C GLN A 182 24.85 -9.96 48.82
N ASN A 183 23.67 -9.33 48.70
CA ASN A 183 23.14 -8.48 49.77
C ASN A 183 22.76 -9.31 51.01
N ILE A 184 22.27 -10.54 50.82
CA ILE A 184 21.97 -11.48 51.91
C ILE A 184 23.26 -11.95 52.62
N SER A 185 24.32 -12.31 51.87
CA SER A 185 25.59 -12.72 52.50
C SER A 185 26.22 -11.57 53.27
N LEU A 186 26.33 -10.38 52.68
CA LEU A 186 26.90 -9.20 53.35
C LEU A 186 26.13 -8.80 54.62
N ARG A 187 24.81 -8.99 54.66
CA ARG A 187 24.02 -8.81 55.91
C ARG A 187 24.34 -9.86 56.95
N SER A 188 24.55 -11.11 56.55
CA SER A 188 24.97 -12.18 57.45
C SER A 188 26.36 -11.91 58.03
N ASP A 189 27.29 -11.43 57.21
CA ASP A 189 28.65 -11.09 57.61
C ASP A 189 28.66 -9.89 58.57
N LEU A 190 27.87 -8.85 58.29
CA LEU A 190 27.68 -7.71 59.20
C LEU A 190 27.10 -8.14 60.56
N ASN A 191 26.02 -8.94 60.57
CA ASN A 191 25.44 -9.46 61.82
C ASN A 191 26.47 -10.29 62.62
N ALA A 192 27.29 -11.10 61.95
CA ALA A 192 28.33 -11.89 62.60
C ALA A 192 29.43 -11.00 63.21
N LEU A 193 29.86 -9.94 62.51
CA LEU A 193 30.81 -8.96 63.00
C LEU A 193 30.25 -8.13 64.17
N GLU A 194 28.96 -7.76 64.14
CA GLU A 194 28.29 -7.07 65.24
C GLU A 194 28.24 -7.94 66.51
N VAL A 195 27.94 -9.24 66.37
CA VAL A 195 27.99 -10.20 67.50
C VAL A 195 29.42 -10.37 68.02
N GLN A 196 30.42 -10.53 67.15
CA GLN A 196 31.83 -10.62 67.57
C GLN A 196 32.28 -9.36 68.32
N LEU A 197 31.92 -8.18 67.83
CA LEU A 197 32.23 -6.89 68.43
C LEU A 197 31.55 -6.74 69.81
N ALA A 198 30.31 -7.20 69.94
CA ALA A 198 29.60 -7.25 71.23
C ALA A 198 30.29 -8.21 72.22
N THR A 199 30.73 -9.40 71.78
CA THR A 199 31.47 -10.32 72.65
C THR A 199 32.83 -9.77 73.07
N ALA A 200 33.56 -9.10 72.17
CA ALA A 200 34.85 -8.49 72.46
C ALA A 200 34.73 -7.30 73.44
N ARG A 201 33.65 -6.50 73.34
CA ARG A 201 33.33 -5.47 74.35
C ARG A 201 33.07 -6.07 75.72
N LYS A 202 32.23 -7.12 75.80
CA LYS A 202 31.94 -7.80 77.06
C LYS A 202 33.19 -8.43 77.69
N GLN A 203 34.07 -9.04 76.88
CA GLN A 203 35.37 -9.55 77.35
C GLN A 203 36.27 -8.42 77.88
N LEU A 204 36.33 -7.28 77.20
CA LEU A 204 37.07 -6.11 77.68
C LEU A 204 36.50 -5.58 79.01
N GLU A 205 35.17 -5.53 79.14
CA GLU A 205 34.49 -5.15 80.40
C GLU A 205 34.86 -6.12 81.54
N GLU A 206 34.77 -7.44 81.30
CA GLU A 206 35.14 -8.49 82.25
C GLU A 206 36.62 -8.42 82.66
N GLU A 207 37.55 -8.26 81.72
CA GLU A 207 38.98 -8.09 82.00
C GLU A 207 39.28 -6.76 82.74
N THR A 208 38.56 -5.67 82.46
CA THR A 208 38.74 -4.42 83.20
C THR A 208 38.28 -4.51 84.66
N LEU A 209 37.23 -5.30 84.95
CA LEU A 209 36.80 -5.61 86.31
C LEU A 209 37.84 -6.48 87.02
N MET A 210 38.28 -7.58 86.39
CA MET A 210 39.32 -8.46 86.92
C MET A 210 40.62 -7.71 87.22
N ARG A 211 41.03 -6.77 86.36
CA ARG A 211 42.22 -5.93 86.60
C ARG A 211 42.05 -5.05 87.84
N VAL A 212 40.88 -4.42 88.02
CA VAL A 212 40.59 -3.57 89.20
C VAL A 212 40.54 -4.41 90.49
N ASP A 213 39.96 -5.60 90.46
CA ASP A 213 39.95 -6.50 91.62
C ASP A 213 41.36 -6.99 92.00
N LEU A 214 42.23 -7.25 91.01
CA LEU A 214 43.64 -7.56 91.23
C LEU A 214 44.45 -6.35 91.72
N GLU A 215 44.18 -5.15 91.20
CA GLU A 215 44.77 -3.88 91.68
C GLU A 215 44.41 -3.64 93.15
N ASN A 216 43.13 -3.82 93.52
CA ASN A 216 42.64 -3.76 94.90
C ASN A 216 43.31 -4.82 95.79
N ARG A 217 43.39 -6.08 95.33
CA ARG A 217 44.02 -7.17 96.09
C ARG A 217 45.51 -6.94 96.31
N LEU A 218 46.22 -6.42 95.31
CA LEU A 218 47.62 -6.01 95.44
C LEU A 218 47.78 -4.85 96.42
N GLN A 219 46.83 -3.91 96.46
CA GLN A 219 46.87 -2.80 97.40
C GLN A 219 46.72 -3.28 98.85
N SER A 220 45.73 -4.13 99.15
CA SER A 220 45.60 -4.74 100.49
C SER A 220 46.85 -5.55 100.89
N LEU A 221 47.45 -6.29 99.95
CA LEU A 221 48.69 -7.03 100.22
C LEU A 221 49.91 -6.13 100.45
N ARG A 222 49.97 -4.95 99.83
CA ARG A 222 51.01 -3.93 100.14
C ARG A 222 50.82 -3.37 101.54
N GLU A 223 49.58 -3.10 101.94
CA GLU A 223 49.23 -2.60 103.26
C GLU A 223 49.54 -3.63 104.36
N ASP A 224 49.16 -4.90 104.15
CA ASP A 224 49.55 -6.05 105.00
C ASP A 224 51.07 -6.19 105.13
N MET A 225 51.81 -6.04 104.03
CA MET A 225 53.27 -6.16 104.02
C MET A 225 53.95 -4.97 104.70
N ALA A 226 53.45 -3.74 104.49
CA ALA A 226 53.95 -2.55 105.18
C ALA A 226 53.73 -2.67 106.70
N PHE A 227 52.55 -3.12 107.12
CA PHE A 227 52.24 -3.40 108.53
C PHE A 227 53.16 -4.46 109.12
N LYS A 228 53.36 -5.60 108.45
CA LYS A 228 54.27 -6.67 108.91
C LYS A 228 55.72 -6.20 108.98
N SER A 229 56.21 -5.46 108.00
CA SER A 229 57.55 -4.87 108.03
C SER A 229 57.72 -3.91 109.20
N GLN A 230 56.71 -3.07 109.49
CA GLN A 230 56.74 -2.16 110.64
C GLN A 230 56.77 -2.91 111.98
N VAL A 231 56.00 -4.00 112.11
CA VAL A 231 56.03 -4.87 113.30
C VAL A 231 57.38 -5.57 113.44
N PHE A 232 57.90 -6.20 112.38
CA PHE A 232 59.21 -6.85 112.42
C PHE A 232 60.36 -5.87 112.64
N GLU A 233 60.26 -4.62 112.18
CA GLU A 233 61.24 -3.57 112.46
C GLU A 233 61.19 -3.14 113.94
N GLN A 234 60.02 -3.11 114.58
CA GLN A 234 59.91 -2.94 116.03
C GLN A 234 60.53 -4.12 116.79
N GLU A 235 60.17 -5.37 116.45
CA GLU A 235 60.74 -6.58 117.06
C GLU A 235 62.26 -6.70 116.85
N LEU A 236 62.78 -6.32 115.67
CA LEU A 236 64.21 -6.30 115.39
C LEU A 236 64.94 -5.16 116.11
N ASN A 237 64.32 -3.99 116.31
CA ASN A 237 64.93 -2.94 117.12
C ASN A 237 64.94 -3.33 118.60
N GLU A 238 63.89 -3.97 119.11
CA GLU A 238 63.91 -4.57 120.46
C GLU A 238 64.96 -5.68 120.59
N SER A 239 65.14 -6.53 119.58
CA SER A 239 66.08 -7.65 119.60
C SER A 239 67.54 -7.22 119.41
N ARG A 240 67.80 -6.26 118.51
CA ARG A 240 69.12 -5.61 118.37
C ARG A 240 69.50 -4.84 119.63
N SER A 241 68.54 -4.22 120.32
CA SER A 241 68.74 -3.61 121.65
C SER A 241 69.04 -4.66 122.75
N ARG A 242 68.84 -5.96 122.49
CA ARG A 242 69.17 -7.08 123.39
C ARG A 242 70.42 -7.86 122.97
N GLN A 243 70.90 -7.72 121.74
CA GLN A 243 72.00 -8.54 121.18
C GLN A 243 73.05 -7.69 120.44
N VAL A 244 74.07 -7.24 121.20
CA VAL A 244 75.32 -6.66 120.68
C VAL A 244 76.52 -7.23 121.46
N ILE A 245 76.77 -8.53 121.32
CA ILE A 245 77.97 -9.24 121.83
C ILE A 245 78.35 -10.34 120.80
N THR A 246 79.67 -10.52 120.59
CA THR A 246 80.35 -11.49 119.70
C THR A 246 80.04 -11.37 118.19
N GLU A 247 81.00 -11.29 117.25
CA GLU A 247 82.28 -12.00 117.04
C GLU A 247 82.11 -13.49 116.67
N GLU A 248 82.99 -14.13 115.90
CA GLU A 248 83.77 -13.73 114.70
C GLU A 248 84.31 -15.04 114.06
N VAL A 249 84.79 -14.99 112.81
CA VAL A 249 85.63 -16.03 112.14
C VAL A 249 85.05 -17.45 112.02
N ASP A 250 84.92 -17.92 110.77
CA ASP A 250 85.46 -19.26 110.43
C ASP A 250 86.01 -19.27 109.00
N SER A 251 87.34 -19.30 108.88
CA SER A 251 88.08 -19.15 107.61
C SER A 251 88.95 -20.38 107.33
N GLY A 252 88.32 -21.48 106.90
CA GLY A 252 89.01 -22.77 106.72
C GLY A 252 88.74 -23.56 105.43
N ILE A 253 87.76 -23.16 104.60
CA ILE A 253 87.24 -24.04 103.52
C ILE A 253 87.21 -23.40 102.12
N ALA A 254 87.85 -22.24 101.93
CA ALA A 254 87.77 -21.47 100.69
C ALA A 254 88.19 -22.22 99.40
N PRO A 255 89.46 -22.62 99.19
CA PRO A 255 89.96 -22.98 97.85
C PRO A 255 89.28 -24.20 97.21
N ALA A 256 88.94 -25.23 98.00
CA ALA A 256 88.31 -26.45 97.49
C ALA A 256 86.81 -26.31 97.21
N TYR A 257 86.15 -25.32 97.81
CA TYR A 257 84.79 -24.91 97.42
C TYR A 257 84.84 -23.89 96.29
N GLU A 258 85.84 -23.00 96.27
CA GLU A 258 86.07 -22.00 95.23
C GLU A 258 86.34 -22.63 93.87
N GLU A 259 87.12 -23.72 93.79
CA GLU A 259 87.32 -24.50 92.55
C GLU A 259 86.00 -25.12 92.04
N ARG A 260 85.28 -25.85 92.91
CA ARG A 260 83.99 -26.47 92.55
C ARG A 260 82.90 -25.45 92.21
N LEU A 261 82.92 -24.30 92.90
CA LEU A 261 82.04 -23.17 92.63
C LEU A 261 82.44 -22.47 91.31
N ALA A 262 83.74 -22.37 90.99
CA ALA A 262 84.21 -21.80 89.73
C ALA A 262 83.89 -22.71 88.52
N ASP A 263 83.94 -24.03 88.68
CA ASP A 263 83.46 -24.99 87.68
C ASP A 263 81.93 -24.93 87.52
N ALA A 264 81.16 -24.98 88.60
CA ALA A 264 79.70 -24.85 88.55
C ALA A 264 79.25 -23.48 88.00
N LEU A 265 79.97 -22.39 88.33
CA LEU A 265 79.73 -21.06 87.75
C LEU A 265 80.20 -20.96 86.29
N ARG A 266 81.07 -21.86 85.80
CA ARG A 266 81.41 -21.95 84.38
C ARG A 266 80.33 -22.70 83.62
N GLU A 267 79.90 -23.85 84.13
CA GLU A 267 78.79 -24.63 83.58
C GLU A 267 77.50 -23.79 83.49
N MET A 268 77.12 -23.10 84.58
CA MET A 268 76.00 -22.16 84.58
C MET A 268 76.18 -20.98 83.61
N ARG A 269 77.42 -20.54 83.33
CA ARG A 269 77.68 -19.49 82.32
C ARG A 269 77.57 -20.04 80.91
N GLU A 270 78.09 -21.23 80.64
CA GLU A 270 77.98 -21.89 79.33
C GLU A 270 76.50 -22.24 79.02
N GLU A 271 75.73 -22.67 80.02
CA GLU A 271 74.26 -22.82 79.89
C GLU A 271 73.56 -21.47 79.65
N HIS A 272 73.93 -20.40 80.36
CA HIS A 272 73.34 -19.08 80.14
C HIS A 272 73.71 -18.47 78.78
N GLU A 273 74.96 -18.61 78.34
CA GLU A 273 75.42 -18.15 77.01
C GLU A 273 74.74 -18.96 75.89
N SER A 274 74.61 -20.28 76.06
CA SER A 274 73.83 -21.15 75.17
C SER A 274 72.35 -20.75 75.11
N HIS A 275 71.71 -20.50 76.26
CA HIS A 275 70.32 -20.06 76.31
C HIS A 275 70.12 -18.67 75.69
N ILE A 276 71.03 -17.72 75.94
CA ILE A 276 71.03 -16.39 75.32
C ILE A 276 71.19 -16.51 73.78
N GLN A 277 72.05 -17.40 73.30
CA GLN A 277 72.24 -17.63 71.87
C GLN A 277 71.00 -18.28 71.22
N MET A 278 70.36 -19.27 71.87
CA MET A 278 69.08 -19.83 71.40
C MET A 278 67.96 -18.79 71.36
N VAL A 279 67.78 -18.00 72.43
CA VAL A 279 66.78 -16.92 72.48
C VAL A 279 67.07 -15.87 71.41
N ARG A 280 68.35 -15.57 71.12
CA ARG A 280 68.74 -14.68 70.03
C ARG A 280 68.38 -15.25 68.66
N GLU A 281 68.66 -16.53 68.40
CA GLU A 281 68.32 -17.20 67.14
C GLU A 281 66.79 -17.30 66.93
N GLU A 282 66.01 -17.59 67.97
CA GLU A 282 64.55 -17.56 67.94
C GLU A 282 64.01 -16.14 67.62
N VAL A 283 64.61 -15.10 68.21
CA VAL A 283 64.24 -13.70 67.97
C VAL A 283 64.63 -13.24 66.55
N GLU A 284 65.81 -13.62 66.06
CA GLU A 284 66.26 -13.34 64.69
C GLU A 284 65.32 -14.03 63.68
N LEU A 285 65.03 -15.33 63.85
CA LEU A 285 64.10 -16.09 63.02
C LEU A 285 62.66 -15.52 63.06
N PHE A 286 62.19 -15.08 64.24
CA PHE A 286 60.89 -14.43 64.39
C PHE A 286 60.83 -13.11 63.61
N TYR A 287 61.87 -12.28 63.68
CA TYR A 287 61.93 -11.04 62.92
C TYR A 287 62.09 -11.28 61.42
N GLU A 288 62.90 -12.24 60.96
CA GLU A 288 62.97 -12.62 59.55
C GLU A 288 61.61 -13.10 59.01
N THR A 289 60.94 -13.97 59.76
CA THR A 289 59.58 -14.46 59.42
C THR A 289 58.58 -13.31 59.36
N LYS A 290 58.67 -12.34 60.30
CA LYS A 290 57.79 -11.17 60.33
C LYS A 290 58.06 -10.21 59.18
N LEU A 291 59.33 -9.94 58.86
CA LEU A 291 59.75 -9.09 57.74
C LEU A 291 59.37 -9.72 56.40
N SER A 292 59.60 -11.02 56.22
CA SER A 292 59.19 -11.79 55.03
C SER A 292 57.67 -11.76 54.84
N GLY A 293 56.90 -11.97 55.92
CA GLY A 293 55.43 -11.89 55.89
C GLY A 293 54.91 -10.49 55.54
N LEU A 294 55.55 -9.43 56.06
CA LEU A 294 55.24 -8.04 55.73
C LEU A 294 55.62 -7.69 54.29
N GLN A 295 56.79 -8.10 53.81
CA GLN A 295 57.22 -7.91 52.41
C GLN A 295 56.25 -8.59 51.45
N ALA A 296 55.92 -9.86 51.68
CA ALA A 296 54.93 -10.58 50.90
C ALA A 296 53.51 -9.97 50.98
N GLN A 297 53.18 -9.20 52.02
CA GLN A 297 51.94 -8.42 52.10
C GLN A 297 52.03 -7.11 51.27
N ILE A 298 53.17 -6.43 51.31
CA ILE A 298 53.46 -5.25 50.47
C ILE A 298 53.41 -5.62 48.99
N ASP A 299 54.07 -6.71 48.58
CA ASP A 299 54.12 -7.18 47.20
C ASP A 299 52.73 -7.56 46.68
N ARG A 300 51.90 -8.23 47.50
CA ARG A 300 50.49 -8.51 47.16
C ARG A 300 49.68 -7.22 47.00
N GLY A 301 49.84 -6.25 47.90
CA GLY A 301 49.18 -4.94 47.79
C GLY A 301 49.62 -4.16 46.55
N GLN A 302 50.91 -4.19 46.23
CA GLN A 302 51.48 -3.58 45.02
C GLN A 302 50.94 -4.23 43.75
N ASN A 303 50.89 -5.56 43.68
CA ASN A 303 50.39 -6.30 42.52
C ASN A 303 48.89 -6.04 42.27
N VAL A 304 48.05 -6.06 43.32
CA VAL A 304 46.62 -5.67 43.20
C VAL A 304 46.51 -4.21 42.75
N SER A 305 47.34 -3.31 43.29
CA SER A 305 47.39 -1.91 42.87
C SER A 305 47.85 -1.74 41.41
N VAL A 306 48.71 -2.63 40.88
CA VAL A 306 49.09 -2.61 39.45
C VAL A 306 47.93 -3.08 38.58
N SER A 307 47.27 -4.21 38.91
CA SER A 307 46.08 -4.69 38.18
C SER A 307 45.00 -3.60 38.10
N MET A 308 44.65 -3.00 39.25
CA MET A 308 43.68 -1.90 39.33
C MET A 308 44.08 -0.67 38.49
N ARG A 309 45.38 -0.37 38.36
CA ARG A 309 45.85 0.72 37.48
C ARG A 309 45.74 0.35 36.00
N ASP A 310 45.95 -0.91 35.63
CA ASP A 310 45.89 -1.36 34.24
C ASP A 310 44.44 -1.57 33.77
N GLU A 311 43.57 -2.07 34.64
CA GLU A 311 42.10 -2.06 34.46
C GLU A 311 41.57 -0.63 34.31
N LEU A 312 42.07 0.33 35.11
CA LEU A 312 41.73 1.75 34.94
C LEU A 312 42.26 2.33 33.61
N LYS A 313 43.40 1.86 33.08
CA LYS A 313 43.91 2.28 31.76
C LYS A 313 43.06 1.70 30.63
N THR A 314 42.63 0.44 30.69
CA THR A 314 41.77 -0.15 29.64
C THR A 314 40.37 0.46 29.65
N ALA A 315 39.80 0.69 30.83
CA ALA A 315 38.53 1.43 30.98
C ALA A 315 38.63 2.85 30.40
N LYS A 316 39.70 3.60 30.70
CA LYS A 316 39.93 4.93 30.11
C LYS A 316 40.03 4.91 28.58
N ARG A 317 40.79 3.97 28.01
CA ARG A 317 40.87 3.81 26.55
C ARG A 317 39.50 3.55 25.91
N ARG A 318 38.66 2.69 26.51
CA ARG A 318 37.31 2.44 25.97
C ARG A 318 36.39 3.66 26.11
N VAL A 319 36.55 4.48 27.15
CA VAL A 319 35.86 5.77 27.27
C VAL A 319 36.35 6.77 26.22
N GLU A 320 37.65 6.88 25.98
CA GLU A 320 38.24 7.74 24.94
C GLU A 320 37.77 7.32 23.52
N GLU A 321 37.74 6.01 23.26
CA GLU A 321 37.23 5.42 22.02
C GLU A 321 35.74 5.74 21.83
N LEU A 322 34.89 5.46 22.83
CA LEU A 322 33.46 5.79 22.80
C LEU A 322 33.20 7.30 22.64
N LEU A 323 34.01 8.16 23.25
CA LEU A 323 33.91 9.61 23.06
C LEU A 323 34.27 10.02 21.63
N SER A 324 35.24 9.35 21.00
CA SER A 324 35.59 9.55 19.59
C SER A 324 34.44 9.11 18.66
N GLU A 325 33.87 7.92 18.87
CA GLU A 325 32.67 7.43 18.16
C GLU A 325 31.51 8.45 18.27
N LEU A 326 31.22 8.91 19.49
CA LEU A 326 30.12 9.86 19.75
C LEU A 326 30.38 11.22 19.08
N SER A 327 31.64 11.69 19.05
CA SER A 327 32.00 12.92 18.34
C SER A 327 31.83 12.80 16.82
N GLY A 328 32.18 11.64 16.25
CA GLY A 328 31.97 11.34 14.83
C GLY A 328 30.48 11.31 14.47
N LEU A 329 29.65 10.63 15.28
CA LEU A 329 28.20 10.59 15.09
C LEU A 329 27.55 11.98 15.25
N ARG A 330 28.03 12.83 16.17
CA ARG A 330 27.60 14.23 16.28
C ARG A 330 27.96 15.04 15.03
N ALA A 331 29.16 14.86 14.48
CA ALA A 331 29.57 15.53 13.24
C ALA A 331 28.73 15.07 12.03
N GLN A 332 28.42 13.78 11.92
CA GLN A 332 27.53 13.26 10.87
C GLN A 332 26.11 13.83 10.99
N ASN A 333 25.53 13.87 12.20
CA ASN A 333 24.23 14.50 12.43
C ASN A 333 24.22 15.99 12.07
N ALA A 334 25.28 16.73 12.38
CA ALA A 334 25.42 18.13 11.96
C ALA A 334 25.48 18.30 10.43
N GLN A 335 26.15 17.38 9.72
CA GLN A 335 26.17 17.35 8.25
C GLN A 335 24.78 17.03 7.67
N PHE A 336 24.05 16.06 8.22
CA PHE A 336 22.69 15.73 7.78
C PHE A 336 21.72 16.89 8.03
N LEU A 337 21.76 17.54 9.20
CA LEU A 337 20.93 18.72 9.51
C LEU A 337 21.23 19.90 8.57
N SER A 338 22.51 20.17 8.30
CA SER A 338 22.92 21.18 7.32
C SER A 338 22.36 20.87 5.92
N ARG A 339 22.42 19.59 5.50
CA ARG A 339 21.91 19.16 4.19
C ARG A 339 20.38 19.16 4.10
N ILE A 340 19.67 18.91 5.20
CA ILE A 340 18.22 19.07 5.31
C ILE A 340 17.87 20.54 5.09
N SER A 341 18.47 21.46 5.85
CA SER A 341 18.22 22.91 5.72
C SER A 341 18.56 23.47 4.32
N GLU A 342 19.63 22.97 3.68
CA GLU A 342 19.96 23.33 2.29
C GLU A 342 18.88 22.87 1.29
N LEU A 343 18.24 21.72 1.53
CA LEU A 343 17.22 21.14 0.67
C LEU A 343 15.81 21.70 0.94
N GLU A 344 15.49 22.05 2.18
CA GLU A 344 14.33 22.87 2.56
C GLU A 344 14.43 24.25 1.90
N GLY A 345 15.57 24.93 2.06
CA GLY A 345 15.86 26.21 1.40
C GLY A 345 16.03 26.13 -0.13
N GLN A 346 16.05 24.93 -0.74
CA GLN A 346 15.88 24.72 -2.19
C GLN A 346 14.40 24.61 -2.54
N LEU A 347 13.66 23.76 -1.82
CA LEU A 347 12.23 23.55 -2.00
C LEU A 347 11.43 24.86 -1.84
N GLU A 348 11.71 25.67 -0.82
CA GLU A 348 11.09 26.99 -0.63
C GLU A 348 11.29 27.95 -1.82
N ARG A 349 12.37 27.79 -2.59
CA ARG A 349 12.64 28.62 -3.77
C ARG A 349 11.87 28.11 -4.98
N GLU A 350 11.89 26.79 -5.23
CA GLU A 350 11.05 26.19 -6.29
C GLU A 350 9.56 26.48 -6.03
N SER A 351 9.11 26.38 -4.78
CA SER A 351 7.74 26.73 -4.34
C SER A 351 7.36 28.16 -4.71
N ARG A 352 8.18 29.14 -4.32
CA ARG A 352 7.96 30.56 -4.64
C ARG A 352 7.96 30.83 -6.15
N GLU A 353 8.83 30.16 -6.90
CA GLU A 353 8.82 30.24 -8.36
C GLU A 353 7.55 29.65 -8.99
N PHE A 354 7.06 28.50 -8.51
CA PHE A 354 5.82 27.90 -8.99
C PHE A 354 4.61 28.77 -8.65
N GLN A 355 4.55 29.30 -7.42
CA GLN A 355 3.46 30.20 -7.02
C GLN A 355 3.44 31.50 -7.84
N MET A 356 4.61 32.04 -8.20
CA MET A 356 4.71 33.17 -9.13
C MET A 356 4.23 32.80 -10.54
N LYS A 357 4.60 31.62 -11.06
CA LYS A 357 4.14 31.11 -12.37
C LYS A 357 2.62 30.89 -12.39
N ILE A 358 2.04 30.34 -11.32
CA ILE A 358 0.59 30.17 -11.15
C ILE A 358 -0.12 31.52 -11.15
N SER A 359 0.35 32.48 -10.34
CA SER A 359 -0.23 33.83 -10.28
C SER A 359 -0.25 34.54 -11.64
N ILE A 360 0.78 34.35 -12.48
CA ILE A 360 0.82 34.89 -13.85
C ILE A 360 -0.24 34.20 -14.73
N LYS A 361 -0.39 32.86 -14.62
CA LYS A 361 -1.38 32.11 -15.40
C LYS A 361 -2.83 32.32 -14.97
N ASP A 362 -3.10 32.55 -13.69
CA ASP A 362 -4.44 32.92 -13.23
C ASP A 362 -4.87 34.29 -13.77
N GLU A 363 -3.95 35.25 -13.89
CA GLU A 363 -4.24 36.55 -14.50
C GLU A 363 -4.45 36.43 -16.04
N GLU A 364 -3.63 35.61 -16.74
CA GLU A 364 -3.88 35.28 -18.17
C GLU A 364 -5.25 34.62 -18.37
N ILE A 365 -5.64 33.69 -17.50
CA ILE A 365 -6.93 33.00 -17.56
C ILE A 365 -8.09 33.97 -17.27
N LYS A 366 -7.91 34.90 -16.33
CA LYS A 366 -8.87 35.97 -16.02
C LYS A 366 -9.07 36.90 -17.22
N ASP A 367 -7.99 37.32 -17.86
CA ASP A 367 -8.02 38.10 -19.10
C ASP A 367 -8.76 37.40 -20.25
N LEU A 368 -8.52 36.10 -20.44
CA LEU A 368 -9.21 35.30 -21.45
C LEU A 368 -10.70 35.09 -21.11
N ARG A 369 -11.04 34.92 -19.83
CA ARG A 369 -12.45 34.84 -19.37
C ARG A 369 -13.19 36.16 -19.60
N ASN A 370 -12.56 37.31 -19.35
CA ASN A 370 -13.14 38.62 -19.64
C ASN A 370 -13.44 38.76 -21.13
N LYS A 371 -12.44 38.53 -22.00
CA LYS A 371 -12.60 38.57 -23.46
C LYS A 371 -13.70 37.63 -23.98
N LEU A 372 -13.84 36.43 -23.38
CA LEU A 372 -14.95 35.52 -23.71
C LEU A 372 -16.31 36.07 -23.26
N ALA A 373 -16.39 36.70 -22.08
CA ALA A 373 -17.62 37.34 -21.61
C ALA A 373 -18.04 38.48 -22.55
N ASP A 374 -17.10 39.34 -22.95
CA ASP A 374 -17.32 40.45 -23.89
C ASP A 374 -17.88 39.93 -25.23
N MET A 375 -17.21 38.95 -25.86
CA MET A 375 -17.69 38.35 -27.11
C MET A 375 -19.08 37.70 -26.98
N THR A 376 -19.43 37.13 -25.81
CA THR A 376 -20.79 36.60 -25.57
C THR A 376 -21.84 37.69 -25.38
N ALA A 377 -21.46 38.85 -24.83
CA ALA A 377 -22.35 40.01 -24.71
C ALA A 377 -22.65 40.62 -26.09
N GLU A 378 -21.62 40.84 -26.92
CA GLU A 378 -21.77 41.26 -28.32
C GLU A 378 -22.67 40.29 -29.11
N SER A 379 -22.43 38.98 -28.95
CA SER A 379 -23.24 37.95 -29.61
C SER A 379 -24.71 37.97 -29.17
N ALA A 380 -24.98 38.27 -27.89
CA ALA A 380 -26.34 38.41 -27.37
C ALA A 380 -27.03 39.68 -27.85
N GLU A 381 -26.30 40.79 -28.01
CA GLU A 381 -26.83 42.02 -28.61
C GLU A 381 -27.16 41.81 -30.10
N LEU A 382 -26.24 41.23 -30.89
CA LEU A 382 -26.49 40.89 -32.30
C LEU A 382 -27.70 39.96 -32.46
N TRP A 383 -27.87 38.98 -31.55
CA TRP A 383 -29.06 38.12 -31.54
C TRP A 383 -30.34 38.90 -31.20
N SER A 384 -30.29 39.85 -30.25
CA SER A 384 -31.40 40.75 -29.93
C SER A 384 -31.78 41.65 -31.11
N ILE A 385 -30.79 42.19 -31.84
CA ILE A 385 -31.02 42.95 -33.08
C ILE A 385 -31.66 42.05 -34.13
N LYS A 386 -31.16 40.82 -34.32
CA LYS A 386 -31.76 39.86 -35.25
C LYS A 386 -33.23 39.57 -34.92
N VAL A 387 -33.57 39.35 -33.65
CA VAL A 387 -34.97 39.09 -33.23
C VAL A 387 -35.89 40.28 -33.52
N LYS A 388 -35.39 41.52 -33.43
CA LYS A 388 -36.14 42.72 -33.87
C LYS A 388 -36.35 42.73 -35.38
N LEU A 389 -35.30 42.46 -36.16
CA LEU A 389 -35.39 42.39 -37.63
C LEU A 389 -36.28 41.24 -38.13
N ASP A 390 -36.24 40.06 -37.48
CA ASP A 390 -37.14 38.94 -37.77
C ASP A 390 -38.61 39.30 -37.48
N LEU A 391 -38.88 40.14 -36.46
CA LEU A 391 -40.21 40.69 -36.15
C LEU A 391 -40.66 41.73 -37.20
N GLU A 392 -39.79 42.65 -37.59
CA GLU A 392 -40.05 43.64 -38.64
C GLU A 392 -40.33 42.96 -39.98
N LEU A 393 -39.52 41.97 -40.37
CA LEU A 393 -39.76 41.14 -41.57
C LEU A 393 -41.07 40.36 -41.50
N ALA A 394 -41.51 39.90 -40.32
CA ALA A 394 -42.82 39.29 -40.15
C ALA A 394 -43.96 40.31 -40.31
N ALA A 395 -43.78 41.56 -39.86
CA ALA A 395 -44.74 42.64 -40.09
C ALA A 395 -44.82 43.06 -41.56
N TYR A 396 -43.68 43.18 -42.25
CA TYR A 396 -43.63 43.47 -43.69
C TYR A 396 -44.25 42.34 -44.53
N ARG A 397 -43.96 41.07 -44.21
CA ARG A 397 -44.62 39.91 -44.86
C ARG A 397 -46.13 39.98 -44.71
N LYS A 398 -46.64 40.20 -43.50
CA LYS A 398 -48.09 40.29 -43.25
C LYS A 398 -48.76 41.46 -43.99
N LEU A 399 -48.04 42.55 -44.23
CA LEU A 399 -48.55 43.68 -45.04
C LEU A 399 -48.56 43.34 -46.54
N LEU A 400 -47.52 42.65 -47.03
CA LEU A 400 -47.43 42.17 -48.41
C LEU A 400 -48.48 41.09 -48.71
N GLU A 401 -48.64 40.11 -47.83
CA GLU A 401 -49.69 39.08 -47.90
C GLU A 401 -51.10 39.72 -48.03
N GLY A 402 -51.36 40.80 -47.29
CA GLY A 402 -52.62 41.57 -47.39
C GLY A 402 -52.77 42.40 -48.68
N GLU A 403 -51.69 42.79 -49.34
CA GLU A 403 -51.74 43.40 -50.69
C GLU A 403 -51.85 42.33 -51.79
N GLU A 404 -51.22 41.17 -51.61
CA GLU A 404 -51.33 40.02 -52.53
C GLU A 404 -52.76 39.47 -52.55
N GLU A 405 -53.45 39.42 -51.39
CA GLU A 405 -54.89 39.16 -51.30
C GLU A 405 -55.75 40.24 -51.98
N ARG A 406 -55.34 41.53 -51.94
CA ARG A 406 -56.05 42.61 -52.65
C ARG A 406 -55.82 42.59 -54.17
N LEU A 407 -54.70 42.06 -54.64
CA LEU A 407 -54.26 42.11 -56.04
C LEU A 407 -54.48 40.78 -56.80
N ASN A 408 -54.94 39.73 -56.14
CA ASN A 408 -55.19 38.39 -56.71
C ASN A 408 -53.96 37.79 -57.43
N LEU A 409 -52.76 38.00 -56.89
CA LEU A 409 -51.51 37.44 -57.42
C LEU A 409 -51.15 36.06 -56.82
N SER A 410 -52.16 35.25 -56.54
CA SER A 410 -52.02 33.91 -55.95
C SER A 410 -51.73 32.84 -57.01
N ALA A 411 -50.44 32.52 -57.19
CA ALA A 411 -49.99 31.46 -58.10
C ALA A 411 -49.47 30.22 -57.35
N THR A 412 -50.15 29.09 -57.57
CA THR A 412 -49.68 27.70 -57.35
C THR A 412 -49.62 27.18 -55.91
N GLU A 413 -50.40 26.13 -55.65
CA GLU A 413 -50.34 25.32 -54.43
C GLU A 413 -49.02 24.51 -54.31
N CYS A 414 -48.57 24.23 -53.09
CA CYS A 414 -47.74 23.05 -52.85
C CYS A 414 -47.97 22.42 -51.46
N SER A 415 -47.73 21.11 -51.38
CA SER A 415 -48.16 20.19 -50.33
C SER A 415 -47.63 20.44 -48.91
N SER A 416 -48.50 20.20 -47.93
CA SER A 416 -48.14 19.86 -46.54
C SER A 416 -47.61 18.39 -46.44
N PRO A 417 -47.08 17.88 -45.30
CA PRO A 417 -46.98 18.51 -43.97
C PRO A 417 -45.67 18.29 -43.16
N ARG A 418 -45.56 19.04 -42.06
CA ARG A 418 -44.92 18.69 -40.75
C ARG A 418 -43.61 17.89 -40.70
N SER A 419 -42.63 18.48 -40.01
CA SER A 419 -42.19 17.90 -38.72
C SER A 419 -41.87 19.01 -37.71
N ARG A 420 -42.44 18.95 -36.51
CA ARG A 420 -42.22 19.95 -35.43
C ARG A 420 -42.26 19.22 -34.08
N THR A 421 -41.07 18.94 -33.54
CA THR A 421 -40.87 18.16 -32.32
C THR A 421 -41.22 18.95 -31.07
N GLN A 422 -42.34 18.60 -30.41
CA GLN A 422 -42.64 19.06 -29.05
C GLN A 422 -42.08 18.07 -28.02
N THR A 423 -40.86 18.32 -27.53
CA THR A 423 -40.32 17.64 -26.34
C THR A 423 -40.83 18.32 -25.07
N GLN A 424 -41.75 17.66 -24.34
CA GLN A 424 -42.24 18.19 -23.07
C GLN A 424 -41.18 18.07 -21.96
N LEU A 425 -40.68 19.22 -21.48
CA LEU A 425 -39.79 19.29 -20.32
C LEU A 425 -40.56 19.12 -19.00
N ARG A 426 -40.78 17.86 -18.59
CA ARG A 426 -41.44 17.53 -17.31
C ARG A 426 -40.46 17.58 -16.13
N GLY A 427 -40.09 18.78 -15.70
CA GLY A 427 -39.28 18.97 -14.49
C GLY A 427 -39.98 18.44 -13.23
N LYS A 428 -39.35 17.50 -12.51
CA LYS A 428 -39.81 17.05 -11.20
C LYS A 428 -39.04 17.77 -10.10
N LYS A 429 -39.76 18.55 -9.30
CA LYS A 429 -39.25 19.35 -8.17
C LYS A 429 -38.63 18.43 -7.10
N ARG A 430 -37.49 18.82 -6.53
CA ARG A 430 -36.94 18.20 -5.29
C ARG A 430 -37.98 18.32 -4.18
N LYS A 431 -38.19 17.25 -3.39
CA LYS A 431 -38.92 17.31 -2.12
C LYS A 431 -37.90 17.46 -0.99
N VAL A 432 -38.07 18.49 -0.18
CA VAL A 432 -37.37 18.65 1.11
C VAL A 432 -38.09 17.78 2.15
N THR A 433 -37.33 17.12 3.01
CA THR A 433 -37.85 16.42 4.20
C THR A 433 -36.96 16.79 5.38
N THR A 434 -37.59 17.30 6.44
CA THR A 434 -36.94 17.79 7.66
C THR A 434 -36.42 16.65 8.54
N GLU A 435 -35.59 17.01 9.49
CA GLU A 435 -34.93 16.20 10.52
C GLU A 435 -35.87 15.24 11.27
N SER A 436 -35.29 14.14 11.74
CA SER A 436 -35.65 13.52 13.03
C SER A 436 -34.39 12.88 13.62
N SER A 437 -34.23 12.96 14.94
CA SER A 437 -33.03 12.45 15.63
C SER A 437 -33.14 10.95 15.94
N SER A 438 -32.01 10.25 15.85
CA SER A 438 -31.84 8.87 16.33
C SER A 438 -30.39 8.65 16.74
N GLU A 439 -30.17 8.19 17.97
CA GLU A 439 -28.84 7.92 18.52
C GLU A 439 -28.27 6.61 17.94
N GLU A 440 -27.19 6.69 17.16
CA GLU A 440 -26.46 5.52 16.67
C GLU A 440 -25.03 5.48 17.26
N VAL A 441 -24.60 4.29 17.69
CA VAL A 441 -23.27 4.08 18.30
C VAL A 441 -22.18 4.18 17.24
N SER A 442 -21.33 5.20 17.36
CA SER A 442 -20.37 5.60 16.33
C SER A 442 -19.13 4.71 16.27
N SER A 443 -19.12 3.75 15.34
CA SER A 443 -17.90 3.13 14.81
C SER A 443 -17.25 4.09 13.80
N LYS A 444 -16.38 4.99 14.28
CA LYS A 444 -15.65 5.94 13.42
C LYS A 444 -14.70 5.20 12.46
N ASN A 445 -14.78 5.52 11.18
CA ASN A 445 -13.78 5.13 10.19
C ASN A 445 -13.51 6.34 9.28
N GLU A 446 -12.34 6.97 9.44
CA GLU A 446 -11.96 8.17 8.69
C GLU A 446 -11.36 7.81 7.32
N GLY A 447 -11.64 8.61 6.28
CA GLY A 447 -11.18 8.32 4.93
C GLY A 447 -11.02 9.54 4.04
N TYR A 448 -10.05 9.46 3.13
CA TYR A 448 -9.82 10.46 2.07
C TYR A 448 -10.53 10.03 0.79
N ALA A 449 -11.19 10.98 0.12
CA ALA A 449 -11.77 10.80 -1.20
C ALA A 449 -10.84 11.41 -2.26
N SER A 450 -10.37 10.59 -3.20
CA SER A 450 -9.47 11.00 -4.29
C SER A 450 -10.23 11.34 -5.58
N LYS A 451 -9.76 12.34 -6.32
CA LYS A 451 -10.18 12.70 -7.68
C LYS A 451 -8.93 12.86 -8.55
N SER A 452 -8.75 12.00 -9.55
CA SER A 452 -7.62 12.08 -10.47
C SER A 452 -8.02 12.56 -11.87
N GLN A 453 -7.08 13.22 -12.54
CA GLN A 453 -7.23 13.71 -13.91
C GLN A 453 -5.89 13.55 -14.63
N CYS A 454 -5.86 12.81 -15.75
CA CYS A 454 -4.68 12.65 -16.59
C CYS A 454 -4.86 13.36 -17.93
N LYS A 455 -3.77 13.97 -18.43
CA LYS A 455 -3.65 14.52 -19.79
C LYS A 455 -2.73 13.67 -20.68
N SER A 456 -2.08 12.66 -20.10
CA SER A 456 -1.15 11.75 -20.75
C SER A 456 -1.38 10.29 -20.32
N ALA A 457 -0.72 9.36 -20.99
CA ALA A 457 -0.72 7.94 -20.62
C ALA A 457 -0.01 7.62 -19.29
N LEU A 458 0.76 8.55 -18.72
CA LEU A 458 1.32 8.45 -17.39
C LEU A 458 0.38 9.13 -16.39
N SER A 459 -0.12 8.37 -15.40
CA SER A 459 -1.10 8.83 -14.42
C SER A 459 -0.63 8.61 -12.97
N ILE A 460 -1.26 9.30 -12.02
CA ILE A 460 -1.03 9.12 -10.58
C ILE A 460 -2.00 8.03 -10.11
N ASP A 461 -1.45 6.86 -9.78
CA ASP A 461 -2.19 5.64 -9.38
C ASP A 461 -2.68 5.73 -7.94
N SER A 462 -1.80 6.16 -7.03
CA SER A 462 -2.12 6.26 -5.62
C SER A 462 -1.24 7.28 -4.89
N VAL A 463 -1.84 7.97 -3.94
CA VAL A 463 -1.20 8.86 -2.96
C VAL A 463 -1.56 8.27 -1.60
N ASP A 464 -0.57 8.13 -0.72
CA ASP A 464 -0.77 7.49 0.58
C ASP A 464 -1.42 8.45 1.60
N SER A 465 -2.40 7.96 2.38
CA SER A 465 -3.12 8.76 3.39
C SER A 465 -2.23 9.24 4.53
N ASP A 466 -1.09 8.57 4.72
CA ASP A 466 -0.16 8.77 5.82
C ASP A 466 1.16 9.40 5.32
N GLY A 467 1.21 9.88 4.07
CA GLY A 467 2.36 10.58 3.49
C GLY A 467 3.56 9.69 3.14
N LYS A 468 3.44 8.36 3.18
CA LYS A 468 4.62 7.48 3.03
C LYS A 468 5.11 7.35 1.59
N PHE A 469 4.21 7.48 0.61
CA PHE A 469 4.57 7.40 -0.82
C PHE A 469 3.53 8.03 -1.76
N ILE A 470 3.97 8.27 -3.00
CA ILE A 470 3.14 8.56 -4.17
C ILE A 470 3.54 7.60 -5.29
N LYS A 471 2.57 7.06 -6.02
CA LYS A 471 2.80 6.10 -7.11
C LYS A 471 2.29 6.63 -8.45
N LEU A 472 3.11 6.46 -9.47
CA LEU A 472 2.79 6.72 -10.87
C LEU A 472 2.66 5.39 -11.63
N ILE A 473 1.82 5.35 -12.66
CA ILE A 473 1.68 4.20 -13.57
C ILE A 473 1.65 4.65 -15.03
N ASN A 474 2.43 3.99 -15.89
CA ASN A 474 2.33 4.16 -17.34
C ASN A 474 1.26 3.20 -17.88
N SER A 475 0.08 3.75 -18.18
CA SER A 475 -1.07 3.03 -18.74
C SER A 475 -1.06 2.97 -20.28
N GLY A 476 0.02 3.42 -20.93
CA GLY A 476 0.16 3.45 -22.39
C GLY A 476 1.10 2.39 -22.97
N GLU A 477 0.99 2.16 -24.28
CA GLU A 477 1.73 1.13 -25.02
C GLU A 477 3.19 1.48 -25.36
N LYS A 478 3.72 2.63 -24.90
CA LYS A 478 5.07 3.11 -25.25
C LYS A 478 5.88 3.52 -24.03
N ASP A 479 7.20 3.37 -24.12
CA ASP A 479 8.15 3.87 -23.13
C ASP A 479 8.07 5.41 -23.03
N ILE A 480 7.87 5.93 -21.81
CA ILE A 480 7.77 7.38 -21.54
C ILE A 480 9.05 7.84 -20.82
N SER A 481 9.86 8.64 -21.50
CA SER A 481 11.05 9.26 -20.92
C SER A 481 10.66 10.41 -19.97
N ILE A 482 10.57 10.09 -18.67
CA ILE A 482 10.29 11.06 -17.60
C ILE A 482 11.54 11.78 -17.08
N GLY A 483 12.66 11.69 -17.80
CA GLY A 483 13.93 12.28 -17.40
C GLY A 483 13.85 13.79 -17.24
N GLY A 484 13.91 14.27 -15.99
CA GLY A 484 13.77 15.67 -15.61
C GLY A 484 12.36 16.10 -15.15
N TRP A 485 11.34 15.24 -15.30
CA TRP A 485 9.96 15.57 -14.90
C TRP A 485 9.88 15.80 -13.38
N GLN A 486 8.86 16.54 -12.93
CA GLN A 486 8.68 16.89 -11.51
C GLN A 486 7.33 16.40 -10.99
N LEU A 487 7.33 15.76 -9.82
CA LEU A 487 6.16 15.33 -9.07
C LEU A 487 5.99 16.30 -7.89
N LYS A 488 5.09 17.28 -8.03
CA LYS A 488 4.72 18.22 -6.97
C LYS A 488 3.55 17.65 -6.15
N HIS A 489 3.59 17.79 -4.84
CA HIS A 489 2.51 17.48 -3.91
C HIS A 489 2.30 18.70 -3.01
N ASP A 490 1.06 19.13 -2.85
CA ASP A 490 0.69 20.44 -2.30
C ASP A 490 -0.46 20.27 -1.30
N THR A 491 -0.28 20.72 -0.06
CA THR A 491 -1.31 20.60 1.00
C THR A 491 -2.09 21.90 1.25
N GLY A 492 -1.86 22.93 0.42
CA GLY A 492 -2.35 24.30 0.64
C GLY A 492 -1.61 25.07 1.75
N VAL A 493 -0.70 24.41 2.48
CA VAL A 493 0.19 25.01 3.49
C VAL A 493 1.65 24.66 3.15
N ASP A 494 1.97 23.37 3.10
CA ASP A 494 3.28 22.86 2.72
C ASP A 494 3.23 22.17 1.35
N GLU A 495 4.26 22.34 0.52
CA GLU A 495 4.45 21.61 -0.73
C GLU A 495 5.77 20.85 -0.78
N THR A 496 5.84 19.80 -1.61
CA THR A 496 7.04 18.98 -1.86
C THR A 496 7.16 18.67 -3.34
N VAL A 497 8.37 18.82 -3.90
CA VAL A 497 8.65 18.57 -5.33
C VAL A 497 9.77 17.56 -5.48
N PHE A 498 9.46 16.40 -6.05
CA PHE A 498 10.43 15.36 -6.39
C PHE A 498 10.77 15.40 -7.89
N LYS A 499 12.06 15.43 -8.24
CA LYS A 499 12.52 15.48 -9.64
C LYS A 499 13.11 14.15 -10.10
N PHE A 500 12.59 13.61 -11.19
CA PHE A 500 13.08 12.36 -11.77
C PHE A 500 14.45 12.55 -12.44
N HIS A 501 15.36 11.61 -12.18
CA HIS A 501 16.72 11.61 -12.74
C HIS A 501 16.69 11.68 -14.28
N SER A 502 17.63 12.39 -14.92
CA SER A 502 17.62 12.71 -16.36
C SER A 502 17.59 11.52 -17.32
N LYS A 503 17.88 10.30 -16.84
CA LYS A 503 17.81 9.03 -17.59
C LYS A 503 16.59 8.15 -17.21
N ALA A 504 15.62 8.66 -16.47
CA ALA A 504 14.45 7.90 -16.05
C ALA A 504 13.46 7.68 -17.23
N VAL A 505 13.05 6.43 -17.42
CA VAL A 505 12.10 6.00 -18.46
C VAL A 505 11.12 5.01 -17.85
N VAL A 506 9.82 5.21 -18.06
CA VAL A 506 8.75 4.33 -17.59
C VAL A 506 8.26 3.46 -18.73
N LYS A 507 8.44 2.15 -18.62
CA LYS A 507 7.91 1.19 -19.60
C LYS A 507 6.39 1.00 -19.45
N PRO A 508 5.68 0.56 -20.50
CA PRO A 508 4.27 0.16 -20.42
C PRO A 508 3.98 -0.75 -19.23
N GLY A 509 2.91 -0.46 -18.48
CA GLY A 509 2.47 -1.24 -17.32
C GLY A 509 3.38 -1.16 -16.08
N VAL A 510 4.51 -0.47 -16.14
CA VAL A 510 5.42 -0.32 -14.98
C VAL A 510 4.95 0.83 -14.10
N THR A 511 4.83 0.55 -12.80
CA THR A 511 4.63 1.57 -11.76
C THR A 511 5.95 2.08 -11.22
N ILE A 512 6.07 3.38 -10.99
CA ILE A 512 7.17 3.96 -10.21
C ILE A 512 6.62 4.51 -8.90
N THR A 513 7.18 4.07 -7.78
CA THR A 513 6.85 4.57 -6.45
C THR A 513 7.89 5.60 -6.00
N VAL A 514 7.45 6.76 -5.53
CA VAL A 514 8.29 7.77 -4.89
C VAL A 514 7.96 7.80 -3.40
N TRP A 515 8.87 7.24 -2.60
CA TRP A 515 8.76 7.06 -1.17
C TRP A 515 9.32 8.26 -0.39
N SER A 516 8.66 8.60 0.71
CA SER A 516 9.14 9.57 1.70
C SER A 516 10.47 9.13 2.34
N ALA A 517 11.31 10.08 2.76
CA ALA A 517 12.57 9.79 3.46
C ALA A 517 12.38 9.04 4.78
N ASP A 518 11.25 9.24 5.47
CA ASP A 518 10.90 8.57 6.73
C ASP A 518 10.19 7.21 6.55
N SER A 519 9.94 6.77 5.31
CA SER A 519 9.23 5.53 5.00
C SER A 519 9.96 4.24 5.37
N GLY A 520 11.27 4.31 5.65
CA GLY A 520 12.13 3.16 5.96
C GLY A 520 12.45 2.24 4.78
N GLN A 521 12.10 2.64 3.55
CA GLN A 521 12.33 1.84 2.35
C GLN A 521 13.73 2.03 1.74
N THR A 522 14.21 1.03 1.00
CA THR A 522 15.50 1.07 0.30
C THR A 522 15.35 1.69 -1.09
N HIS A 523 16.35 2.50 -1.49
CA HIS A 523 16.34 3.14 -2.80
C HIS A 523 16.76 2.16 -3.90
N ASN A 524 15.81 1.81 -4.78
CA ASN A 524 15.98 0.83 -5.85
C ASN A 524 15.46 1.38 -7.20
N PRO A 525 16.19 2.31 -7.85
CA PRO A 525 15.80 2.87 -9.14
C PRO A 525 15.87 1.80 -10.26
N PRO A 526 14.97 1.83 -11.26
CA PRO A 526 14.02 2.92 -11.55
C PRO A 526 12.68 2.82 -10.81
N SER A 527 12.35 1.67 -10.22
CA SER A 527 11.00 1.36 -9.73
C SER A 527 10.65 2.01 -8.40
N ASP A 528 11.58 2.02 -7.44
CA ASP A 528 11.36 2.54 -6.09
C ASP A 528 12.39 3.62 -5.76
N LEU A 529 11.92 4.87 -5.82
CA LEU A 529 12.71 6.06 -5.62
C LEU A 529 12.46 6.58 -4.22
N VAL A 530 13.50 6.72 -3.39
CA VAL A 530 13.35 7.22 -2.01
C VAL A 530 13.86 8.66 -1.97
N MET A 531 13.03 9.57 -1.48
CA MET A 531 13.39 10.96 -1.22
C MET A 531 14.53 11.01 -0.18
N LYS A 532 15.57 11.82 -0.42
CA LYS A 532 16.78 11.79 0.43
C LYS A 532 16.64 12.51 1.77
N SER A 533 15.73 13.48 1.86
CA SER A 533 15.50 14.31 3.06
C SER A 533 14.15 15.04 3.05
N GLN A 534 13.21 14.58 2.22
CA GLN A 534 11.90 15.18 2.02
C GLN A 534 10.83 14.11 2.31
N ARG A 535 9.65 14.55 2.76
CA ARG A 535 8.49 13.71 3.05
C ARG A 535 7.25 14.25 2.38
N TRP A 536 6.27 13.40 2.06
CA TRP A 536 4.99 13.91 1.61
C TRP A 536 4.20 14.41 2.82
N PHE A 537 3.80 15.68 2.80
CA PHE A 537 2.98 16.28 3.85
C PHE A 537 1.53 15.76 3.79
N VAL A 538 0.80 15.85 4.90
CA VAL A 538 -0.57 15.34 5.02
C VAL A 538 -1.46 16.42 5.63
N SER A 539 -2.62 16.64 5.03
CA SER A 539 -3.60 17.68 5.39
C SER A 539 -5.01 17.20 5.03
N ASP A 540 -6.04 17.83 5.58
CA ASP A 540 -7.45 17.53 5.25
C ASP A 540 -7.79 17.81 3.77
N SER A 541 -6.95 18.56 3.05
CA SER A 541 -7.00 18.71 1.59
C SER A 541 -5.57 18.73 1.02
N MET A 542 -5.31 17.92 -0.01
CA MET A 542 -3.99 17.79 -0.64
C MET A 542 -4.13 17.54 -2.16
N ARG A 543 -3.18 18.01 -2.96
CA ARG A 543 -3.16 17.90 -4.42
C ARG A 543 -1.77 17.52 -4.93
N THR A 544 -1.69 16.38 -5.60
CA THR A 544 -0.52 15.93 -6.34
C THR A 544 -0.63 16.33 -7.81
N THR A 545 0.46 16.78 -8.42
CA THR A 545 0.59 17.12 -9.84
C THR A 545 1.89 16.57 -10.41
N LEU A 546 1.83 16.03 -11.62
CA LEU A 546 2.98 15.51 -12.36
C LEU A 546 3.24 16.43 -13.56
N LEU A 547 4.43 17.00 -13.62
CA LEU A 547 4.83 18.07 -14.53
C LEU A 547 5.91 17.56 -15.49
N ASN A 548 5.72 17.80 -16.79
CA ASN A 548 6.72 17.53 -17.83
C ASN A 548 7.90 18.53 -17.72
N ASN A 549 8.99 18.30 -18.46
CA ASN A 549 10.12 19.22 -18.59
C ASN A 549 9.73 20.64 -19.10
N THR A 550 8.56 20.76 -19.71
CA THR A 550 7.93 22.01 -20.18
C THR A 550 7.13 22.74 -19.10
N GLY A 551 6.92 22.15 -17.92
CA GLY A 551 6.01 22.65 -16.88
C GLY A 551 4.53 22.32 -17.13
N GLU A 552 4.21 21.54 -18.16
CA GLU A 552 2.83 21.10 -18.45
C GLU A 552 2.40 20.00 -17.47
N GLU A 553 1.22 20.14 -16.85
CA GLU A 553 0.63 19.09 -16.02
C GLU A 553 0.20 17.88 -16.88
N MET A 554 0.91 16.77 -16.73
CA MET A 554 0.65 15.49 -17.40
C MET A 554 -0.41 14.66 -16.64
N ALA A 555 -0.47 14.82 -15.32
CA ALA A 555 -1.52 14.27 -14.46
C ALA A 555 -1.67 15.09 -13.17
N SER A 556 -2.84 15.00 -12.54
CA SER A 556 -3.13 15.54 -11.21
C SER A 556 -4.02 14.57 -10.41
N CYS A 557 -3.94 14.65 -9.08
CA CYS A 557 -4.75 13.90 -8.14
C CYS A 557 -5.01 14.73 -6.89
N GLU A 558 -6.27 15.05 -6.62
CA GLU A 558 -6.71 15.83 -5.46
C GLU A 558 -7.41 14.91 -4.46
N MET A 559 -7.02 15.01 -3.19
CA MET A 559 -7.55 14.21 -2.08
C MET A 559 -8.07 15.14 -0.98
N SER A 560 -9.32 14.93 -0.59
CA SER A 560 -9.96 15.64 0.51
C SER A 560 -10.48 14.65 1.55
N LYS A 561 -10.24 14.92 2.83
CA LYS A 561 -10.76 14.13 3.94
C LYS A 561 -12.28 14.30 3.99
N SER A 562 -13.02 13.20 4.11
CA SER A 562 -14.48 13.22 4.06
C SER A 562 -15.13 12.20 5.00
N MET A 563 -16.17 12.63 5.71
CA MET A 563 -16.96 11.76 6.59
C MET A 563 -17.88 10.86 5.76
N LEU A 564 -17.40 9.68 5.39
CA LEU A 564 -18.14 8.72 4.57
C LEU A 564 -19.07 7.85 5.43
N HIS A 565 -20.34 8.24 5.52
CA HIS A 565 -21.40 7.40 6.09
C HIS A 565 -21.75 6.24 5.14
N THR A 566 -21.05 5.11 5.25
CA THR A 566 -21.28 3.92 4.43
C THR A 566 -22.42 3.05 4.96
N SER A 567 -23.65 3.36 4.58
CA SER A 567 -24.83 2.55 4.94
C SER A 567 -24.92 1.25 4.12
N SER A 568 -24.26 0.18 4.58
CA SER A 568 -24.24 -1.13 3.91
C SER A 568 -25.52 -1.94 4.17
N SER A 569 -26.53 -1.80 3.30
CA SER A 569 -27.80 -2.54 3.39
C SER A 569 -27.62 -4.00 2.94
N PHE A 570 -27.31 -4.90 3.87
CA PHE A 570 -27.36 -6.35 3.63
C PHE A 570 -28.80 -6.86 3.65
N ARG A 571 -29.26 -7.44 2.53
CA ARG A 571 -30.43 -8.33 2.52
C ARG A 571 -29.96 -9.76 2.74
N SER A 572 -30.38 -10.38 3.84
CA SER A 572 -30.18 -11.81 4.07
C SER A 572 -31.11 -12.63 3.17
N ALA A 573 -30.51 -13.45 2.29
CA ALA A 573 -31.19 -14.63 1.76
C ALA A 573 -30.97 -15.80 2.73
N ALA A 574 -32.00 -16.62 2.94
CA ALA A 574 -31.92 -17.73 3.89
C ALA A 574 -31.01 -18.87 3.38
N PRO A 575 -30.18 -19.50 4.24
CA PRO A 575 -29.46 -20.72 3.89
C PRO A 575 -30.42 -21.92 3.79
N ARG A 576 -30.00 -22.97 3.09
CA ARG A 576 -30.64 -24.29 3.11
C ARG A 576 -29.95 -25.19 4.14
N ASP A 577 -30.65 -26.23 4.58
CA ASP A 577 -30.08 -27.31 5.38
C ASP A 577 -28.93 -28.01 4.65
N ASP A 578 -27.88 -28.33 5.41
CA ASP A 578 -27.07 -29.54 5.25
C ASP A 578 -26.64 -29.99 6.66
N SER A 579 -27.08 -31.17 7.08
CA SER A 579 -26.95 -31.62 8.48
C SER A 579 -25.67 -32.42 8.71
N ILE A 580 -24.76 -31.93 9.55
CA ILE A 580 -23.61 -32.70 10.05
C ILE A 580 -23.60 -32.70 11.59
N ASP A 581 -23.75 -33.91 12.13
CA ASP A 581 -23.70 -34.39 13.52
C ASP A 581 -23.44 -33.38 14.68
N SER A 582 -24.40 -33.29 15.61
CA SER A 582 -24.36 -32.43 16.81
C SER A 582 -23.98 -33.19 18.12
N SER A 583 -23.33 -34.35 18.04
CA SER A 583 -22.93 -35.15 19.22
C SER A 583 -21.73 -34.56 19.99
N VAL A 584 -20.65 -34.17 19.29
CA VAL A 584 -19.36 -33.81 19.90
C VAL A 584 -19.45 -32.60 20.84
N TYR A 585 -20.17 -31.55 20.45
CA TYR A 585 -20.25 -30.29 21.20
C TYR A 585 -21.06 -30.37 22.50
N GLN A 586 -21.96 -31.36 22.67
CA GLN A 586 -22.65 -31.54 23.95
C GLN A 586 -21.75 -32.16 25.02
N TYR A 587 -20.80 -33.02 24.65
CA TYR A 587 -19.95 -33.72 25.61
C TYR A 587 -18.99 -32.73 26.31
N SER A 588 -18.31 -31.89 25.52
CA SER A 588 -17.37 -30.88 26.04
C SER A 588 -18.06 -29.83 26.93
N ARG A 589 -19.24 -29.32 26.54
CA ARG A 589 -20.01 -28.38 27.38
C ARG A 589 -20.49 -29.01 28.69
N ARG A 590 -20.92 -30.29 28.68
CA ARG A 590 -21.31 -30.99 29.91
C ARG A 590 -20.13 -31.23 30.84
N HIS A 591 -18.95 -31.58 30.32
CA HIS A 591 -17.74 -31.72 31.13
C HIS A 591 -17.31 -30.38 31.75
N LEU A 592 -17.23 -29.30 30.95
CA LEU A 592 -16.83 -27.98 31.46
C LEU A 592 -17.76 -27.48 32.57
N VAL A 593 -19.08 -27.51 32.37
CA VAL A 593 -20.03 -27.09 33.42
C VAL A 593 -19.92 -27.94 34.68
N ARG A 594 -19.73 -29.26 34.54
CA ARG A 594 -19.57 -30.17 35.69
C ARG A 594 -18.26 -29.94 36.44
N ILE A 595 -17.18 -29.60 35.74
CA ILE A 595 -15.90 -29.19 36.34
C ILE A 595 -16.06 -27.85 37.08
N THR A 596 -16.75 -26.86 36.49
CA THR A 596 -16.97 -25.56 37.16
C THR A 596 -17.81 -25.71 38.44
N VAL A 597 -18.86 -26.53 38.42
CA VAL A 597 -19.68 -26.79 39.63
C VAL A 597 -18.87 -27.50 40.72
N LEU A 598 -18.11 -28.55 40.39
CA LEU A 598 -17.27 -29.26 41.35
C LEU A 598 -16.17 -28.37 41.94
N ILE A 599 -15.60 -27.44 41.16
CA ILE A 599 -14.64 -26.45 41.66
C ILE A 599 -15.31 -25.49 42.66
N SER A 600 -16.57 -25.09 42.43
CA SER A 600 -17.32 -24.27 43.40
C SER A 600 -17.63 -25.03 44.69
N GLU A 601 -18.13 -26.27 44.62
CA GLU A 601 -18.41 -27.10 45.81
C GLU A 601 -17.12 -27.39 46.61
N CYS A 602 -15.99 -27.61 45.93
CA CYS A 602 -14.68 -27.75 46.58
C CYS A 602 -14.15 -26.45 47.20
N LEU A 603 -14.53 -25.27 46.70
CA LEU A 603 -14.14 -23.98 47.29
C LEU A 603 -14.96 -23.63 48.53
N GLU A 604 -16.27 -23.93 48.54
CA GLU A 604 -17.11 -23.73 49.73
C GLU A 604 -16.69 -24.68 50.87
N THR A 605 -16.44 -25.96 50.56
CA THR A 605 -15.96 -26.94 51.55
C THR A 605 -14.55 -26.64 52.07
N PHE A 606 -13.70 -25.92 51.33
CA PHE A 606 -12.37 -25.50 51.80
C PHE A 606 -12.40 -24.53 53.00
N THR A 607 -13.57 -23.98 53.34
CA THR A 607 -13.76 -23.13 54.54
C THR A 607 -13.84 -23.93 55.85
N LEU A 608 -13.98 -25.27 55.77
CA LEU A 608 -13.96 -26.19 56.90
C LEU A 608 -12.72 -27.11 56.77
N GLY A 609 -11.69 -26.80 57.55
CA GLY A 609 -10.31 -27.27 57.29
C GLY A 609 -10.02 -28.73 57.64
N ASP A 610 -10.39 -29.67 56.77
CA ASP A 610 -9.99 -31.08 56.84
C ASP A 610 -8.96 -31.47 55.75
N CYS A 611 -7.71 -31.68 56.15
CA CYS A 611 -6.56 -31.86 55.23
C CYS A 611 -6.55 -33.14 54.38
N ASN A 612 -7.47 -34.09 54.60
CA ASN A 612 -7.47 -35.38 53.88
C ASN A 612 -7.98 -35.28 52.43
N THR A 613 -8.89 -34.36 52.14
CA THR A 613 -9.53 -34.16 50.82
C THR A 613 -8.53 -33.87 49.70
N LEU A 614 -7.42 -33.20 50.03
CA LEU A 614 -6.43 -32.70 49.08
C LEU A 614 -5.63 -33.83 48.39
N LYS A 615 -5.56 -35.03 48.98
CA LYS A 615 -4.97 -36.22 48.35
C LYS A 615 -5.88 -36.83 47.29
N GLU A 616 -7.18 -36.92 47.55
CA GLU A 616 -8.15 -37.51 46.61
C GLU A 616 -8.33 -36.63 45.38
N PHE A 617 -8.43 -35.31 45.58
CA PHE A 617 -8.52 -34.33 44.50
C PHE A 617 -7.32 -34.43 43.53
N LYS A 618 -6.11 -34.61 44.06
CA LYS A 618 -4.89 -34.74 43.24
C LYS A 618 -4.86 -36.04 42.42
N ASN A 619 -5.40 -37.15 42.94
CA ASN A 619 -5.53 -38.39 42.18
C ASN A 619 -6.60 -38.29 41.08
N PHE A 620 -7.73 -37.62 41.36
CA PHE A 620 -8.84 -37.50 40.41
C PHE A 620 -8.48 -36.63 39.19
N VAL A 621 -7.77 -35.52 39.39
CA VAL A 621 -7.28 -34.67 38.30
C VAL A 621 -6.28 -35.41 37.41
N VAL A 622 -5.40 -36.24 37.98
CA VAL A 622 -4.40 -37.03 37.23
C VAL A 622 -5.03 -38.19 36.43
N HIS A 623 -6.26 -38.59 36.72
CA HIS A 623 -7.02 -39.59 35.95
C HIS A 623 -8.02 -38.96 34.94
N SER A 624 -8.05 -37.63 34.82
CA SER A 624 -9.00 -36.90 33.96
C SER A 624 -8.30 -36.05 32.87
N ILE A 625 -7.02 -36.31 32.61
CA ILE A 625 -6.18 -35.72 31.55
C ILE A 625 -5.63 -36.88 30.72
#